data_AF-A0A2G3LFM5-F1
#
_entry.id   AF-A0A2G3LFM5-F1
#
_cell.length_a   1.000
_cell.length_b   1.000
_cell.length_c   1.000
_cell.angle_alpha   90.00
_cell.angle_beta   90.00
_cell.angle_gamma   90.00
#
_symmetry.space_group_name_H-M   'P 1'
#
loop_
_entity.id
_entity.type
_entity.pdbx_description
1 polymer ?
#
loop_
_entity_poly.entity_id
_entity_poly.type
_entity_poly.pdbx_seq_one_letter_code
_entity_poly.pdbx_strand_id
1 'polypeptide(L)'
;MGQTLQMDPVLENILEQARWAPSGDNTQPWRFEVVDPRHVVVHGFDTRSHCVYDLDGHPSQLSLGALLESMALAASSHGLRMEARRRLSLPDTLPTFDVHLLDSPGMLPDSLAAFLPQRSVQRRRLSTRRLRTSEKAALAASLPPGYGVQWFEGGRARLACARLMFDNAKLRLTMPEAHKVHRDVIEWGARYSSDRIPEQALGVDPMTARLMRWVMHSWRRVDFFNTWLAGTVAPRLQMDLLPGLYCAAHFVLLAEAPPRHIDDYVAAGRAMQRFWLTATQLGLQLQPELTPLIFARYVRERRSFSRTDGMQELAQELAAQCQAVLGEAAFDRAVFLGRIGAGPAASARSLRRPLQDLLVAPSPGQ
;
A
#
# COMPACT_ATOMS: atom_id res chain seq x y z
N MET A 1 35.81 -5.99 16.79
CA MET A 1 35.93 -4.67 16.14
C MET A 1 35.61 -4.87 14.67
N GLY A 2 34.32 -4.83 14.32
CA GLY A 2 33.89 -5.00 12.93
C GLY A 2 34.19 -3.72 12.18
N GLN A 3 34.91 -3.82 11.07
CA GLN A 3 34.99 -2.72 10.12
C GLN A 3 33.56 -2.41 9.66
N THR A 4 33.03 -1.28 10.10
CA THR A 4 31.86 -0.67 9.48
C THR A 4 32.28 -0.36 8.06
N LEU A 5 31.88 -1.20 7.09
CA LEU A 5 32.01 -0.87 5.67
C LEU A 5 31.34 0.49 5.50
N GLN A 6 32.15 1.52 5.25
CA GLN A 6 31.64 2.85 4.99
C GLN A 6 30.94 2.77 3.64
N MET A 7 29.60 2.76 3.68
CA MET A 7 28.76 2.69 2.49
C MET A 7 29.04 3.89 1.61
N ASP A 8 29.03 3.69 0.29
CA ASP A 8 29.16 4.78 -0.66
C ASP A 8 28.05 5.83 -0.43
N PRO A 9 28.38 7.14 -0.32
CA PRO A 9 27.39 8.16 0.01
C PRO A 9 26.25 8.30 -1.01
N VAL A 10 26.50 8.02 -2.29
CA VAL A 10 25.46 8.05 -3.33
C VAL A 10 24.51 6.88 -3.13
N LEU A 11 25.05 5.68 -2.92
CA LEU A 11 24.25 4.50 -2.64
C LEU A 11 23.42 4.67 -1.36
N GLU A 12 24.04 5.16 -0.29
CA GLU A 12 23.36 5.46 0.98
C GLU A 12 22.17 6.39 0.76
N ASN A 13 22.36 7.48 0.00
CA ASN A 13 21.28 8.40 -0.33
C ASN A 13 20.14 7.73 -1.10
N ILE A 14 20.46 6.89 -2.09
CA ILE A 14 19.45 6.15 -2.88
C ILE A 14 18.61 5.25 -1.97
N LEU A 15 19.25 4.50 -1.06
CA LEU A 15 18.54 3.61 -0.13
C LEU A 15 17.73 4.38 0.92
N GLU A 16 18.26 5.49 1.44
CA GLU A 16 17.57 6.40 2.36
C GLU A 16 16.31 7.02 1.74
N GLN A 17 16.34 7.36 0.45
CA GLN A 17 15.16 7.83 -0.26
C GLN A 17 14.20 6.68 -0.57
N ALA A 18 14.71 5.54 -1.02
CA ALA A 18 13.91 4.39 -1.44
C ALA A 18 13.06 3.79 -0.32
N ARG A 19 13.58 3.72 0.92
CA ARG A 19 12.84 3.14 2.06
C ARG A 19 11.50 3.82 2.33
N TRP A 20 11.30 5.06 1.87
CA TRP A 20 10.01 5.78 1.95
C TRP A 20 8.89 5.18 1.08
N ALA A 21 9.17 4.17 0.27
CA ALA A 21 8.18 3.37 -0.43
C ALA A 21 7.03 2.93 0.50
N PRO A 22 5.78 2.93 0.04
CA PRO A 22 4.64 2.41 0.78
C PRO A 22 4.72 0.89 0.93
N SER A 23 4.19 0.37 2.03
CA SER A 23 3.90 -1.05 2.21
C SER A 23 2.62 -1.25 3.00
N GLY A 24 1.97 -2.40 2.79
CA GLY A 24 0.82 -2.82 3.59
C GLY A 24 1.17 -2.79 5.08
N ASP A 25 0.33 -2.12 5.88
CA ASP A 25 0.50 -1.97 7.33
C ASP A 25 1.87 -1.41 7.79
N ASN A 26 2.62 -0.78 6.87
CA ASN A 26 3.99 -0.32 7.08
C ASN A 26 5.02 -1.45 7.39
N THR A 27 4.74 -2.66 6.94
CA THR A 27 5.55 -3.87 7.18
C THR A 27 6.97 -3.80 6.62
N GLN A 28 7.19 -3.00 5.56
CA GLN A 28 8.50 -2.79 4.90
C GLN A 28 9.19 -4.12 4.56
N PRO A 29 8.59 -4.92 3.66
CA PRO A 29 8.96 -6.31 3.43
C PRO A 29 10.23 -6.47 2.55
N TRP A 30 11.29 -5.73 2.88
CA TRP A 30 12.54 -5.70 2.14
C TRP A 30 13.75 -5.55 3.06
N ARG A 31 14.88 -6.15 2.67
CA ARG A 31 16.21 -5.90 3.22
C ARG A 31 17.20 -5.64 2.11
N PHE A 32 18.23 -4.85 2.40
CA PHE A 32 19.28 -4.50 1.45
C PHE A 32 20.57 -5.20 1.83
N GLU A 33 21.10 -5.97 0.90
CA GLU A 33 22.47 -6.48 0.94
C GLU A 33 23.30 -5.64 -0.02
N VAL A 34 24.22 -4.84 0.52
CA VAL A 34 25.13 -4.04 -0.30
C VAL A 34 26.30 -4.93 -0.72
N VAL A 35 26.39 -5.22 -2.03
CA VAL A 35 27.46 -6.01 -2.61
C VAL A 35 28.65 -5.11 -2.92
N ASP A 36 28.39 -3.99 -3.59
CA ASP A 36 29.37 -2.94 -3.90
C ASP A 36 28.64 -1.59 -4.14
N PRO A 37 29.34 -0.46 -4.39
CA PRO A 37 28.73 0.86 -4.59
C PRO A 37 27.71 0.95 -5.75
N ARG A 38 27.68 -0.01 -6.67
CA ARG A 38 26.81 -0.06 -7.84
C ARG A 38 25.92 -1.31 -7.89
N HIS A 39 26.01 -2.21 -6.92
CA HIS A 39 25.20 -3.44 -6.85
C HIS A 39 24.63 -3.66 -5.45
N VAL A 40 23.30 -3.75 -5.39
CA VAL A 40 22.55 -4.12 -4.19
C VAL A 40 21.65 -5.31 -4.49
N VAL A 41 21.60 -6.27 -3.58
CA VAL A 41 20.58 -7.31 -3.58
C VAL A 41 19.44 -6.87 -2.66
N VAL A 42 18.23 -6.77 -3.22
CA VAL A 42 17.00 -6.51 -2.46
C VAL A 42 16.35 -7.83 -2.11
N HIS A 43 16.43 -8.21 -0.84
CA HIS A 43 15.78 -9.39 -0.29
C HIS A 43 14.35 -9.04 0.12
N GLY A 44 13.40 -9.35 -0.75
CA GLY A 44 11.98 -9.23 -0.43
C GLY A 44 11.47 -10.43 0.36
N PHE A 45 10.42 -10.20 1.13
CA PHE A 45 9.63 -11.25 1.77
C PHE A 45 8.15 -10.86 1.74
N ASP A 46 7.29 -11.64 2.38
CA ASP A 46 5.88 -11.28 2.52
C ASP A 46 5.33 -11.63 3.90
N THR A 47 4.06 -11.31 4.11
CA THR A 47 3.34 -11.52 5.37
C THR A 47 2.24 -12.57 5.26
N ARG A 48 2.20 -13.35 4.17
CA ARG A 48 1.09 -14.27 3.84
C ARG A 48 0.81 -15.33 4.92
N SER A 49 1.82 -15.65 5.72
CA SER A 49 1.72 -16.65 6.81
C SER A 49 0.88 -16.18 8.00
N HIS A 50 0.72 -14.86 8.18
CA HIS A 50 0.06 -14.28 9.35
C HIS A 50 -0.85 -13.08 9.03
N CYS A 51 -0.83 -12.58 7.79
CA CYS A 51 -1.66 -11.47 7.33
C CYS A 51 -2.69 -11.95 6.31
N VAL A 52 -3.97 -11.95 6.71
CA VAL A 52 -5.09 -12.31 5.82
C VAL A 52 -5.16 -11.43 4.57
N TYR A 53 -4.61 -10.21 4.63
CA TYR A 53 -4.62 -9.27 3.52
C TYR A 53 -3.57 -9.57 2.45
N ASP A 54 -2.52 -10.33 2.78
CA ASP A 54 -1.37 -10.54 1.91
C ASP A 54 -1.43 -11.91 1.20
N LEU A 55 -2.57 -12.19 0.56
CA LEU A 55 -2.80 -13.44 -0.16
C LEU A 55 -1.73 -13.63 -1.26
N ASP A 56 -0.98 -14.72 -1.14
CA ASP A 56 0.20 -15.05 -1.95
C ASP A 56 1.25 -13.94 -2.06
N GLY A 57 1.30 -13.02 -1.09
CA GLY A 57 2.28 -11.94 -1.05
C GLY A 57 2.02 -10.80 -2.04
N HIS A 58 0.85 -10.71 -2.67
CA HIS A 58 0.60 -9.73 -3.75
C HIS A 58 0.70 -8.26 -3.26
N PRO A 59 0.08 -7.85 -2.14
CA PRO A 59 0.38 -6.55 -1.53
C PRO A 59 1.86 -6.33 -1.21
N SER A 60 2.58 -7.34 -0.73
CA SER A 60 4.02 -7.26 -0.51
C SER A 60 4.80 -7.05 -1.83
N GLN A 61 4.41 -7.71 -2.91
CA GLN A 61 4.99 -7.56 -4.25
C GLN A 61 4.72 -6.16 -4.85
N LEU A 62 3.51 -5.61 -4.67
CA LEU A 62 3.22 -4.21 -5.00
C LEU A 62 4.15 -3.25 -4.21
N SER A 63 4.42 -3.57 -2.96
CA SER A 63 5.29 -2.77 -2.09
C SER A 63 6.77 -2.84 -2.55
N LEU A 64 7.23 -4.03 -2.97
CA LEU A 64 8.55 -4.22 -3.58
C LEU A 64 8.68 -3.47 -4.92
N GLY A 65 7.64 -3.49 -5.75
CA GLY A 65 7.57 -2.65 -6.94
C GLY A 65 7.71 -1.17 -6.62
N ALA A 66 6.98 -0.69 -5.62
CA ALA A 66 7.09 0.70 -5.18
C ALA A 66 8.48 1.05 -4.64
N LEU A 67 9.16 0.10 -3.99
CA LEU A 67 10.54 0.25 -3.54
C LEU A 67 11.51 0.39 -4.72
N LEU A 68 11.46 -0.53 -5.68
CA LEU A 68 12.33 -0.53 -6.86
C LEU A 68 12.13 0.74 -7.70
N GLU A 69 10.89 1.22 -7.84
CA GLU A 69 10.65 2.51 -8.49
C GLU A 69 11.24 3.68 -7.71
N SER A 70 11.14 3.65 -6.37
CA SER A 70 11.73 4.68 -5.53
C SER A 70 13.26 4.70 -5.62
N MET A 71 13.90 3.53 -5.71
CA MET A 71 15.34 3.41 -5.98
C MET A 71 15.70 4.00 -7.34
N ALA A 72 14.94 3.69 -8.39
CA ALA A 72 15.18 4.21 -9.73
C ALA A 72 15.06 5.75 -9.79
N LEU A 73 14.03 6.31 -9.14
CA LEU A 73 13.83 7.76 -9.03
C LEU A 73 14.99 8.43 -8.29
N ALA A 74 15.39 7.87 -7.14
CA ALA A 74 16.52 8.41 -6.37
C ALA A 74 17.84 8.31 -7.14
N ALA A 75 18.10 7.18 -7.81
CA ALA A 75 19.29 6.97 -8.63
C ALA A 75 19.41 7.98 -9.77
N SER A 76 18.29 8.33 -10.42
CA SER A 76 18.29 9.34 -11.49
C SER A 76 18.78 10.71 -11.03
N SER A 77 18.63 11.05 -9.74
CA SER A 77 19.13 12.31 -9.17
C SER A 77 20.66 12.38 -9.08
N HIS A 78 21.32 11.24 -9.28
CA HIS A 78 22.78 11.09 -9.28
C HIS A 78 23.33 10.73 -10.67
N GLY A 79 22.53 10.86 -11.73
CA GLY A 79 22.93 10.49 -13.09
C GLY A 79 23.07 8.97 -13.29
N LEU A 80 22.38 8.18 -12.46
CA LEU A 80 22.43 6.71 -12.51
C LEU A 80 21.11 6.13 -13.02
N ARG A 81 21.21 5.22 -13.99
CA ARG A 81 20.11 4.38 -14.41
C ARG A 81 20.09 3.11 -13.57
N MET A 82 18.94 2.79 -12.98
CA MET A 82 18.74 1.56 -12.23
C MET A 82 18.21 0.45 -13.14
N GLU A 83 18.84 -0.72 -13.09
CA GLU A 83 18.29 -1.99 -13.59
C GLU A 83 18.00 -2.93 -12.43
N ALA A 84 16.86 -3.60 -12.43
CA ALA A 84 16.52 -4.63 -11.45
C ALA A 84 16.13 -5.92 -12.15
N ARG A 85 16.65 -7.06 -11.68
CA ARG A 85 16.31 -8.40 -12.19
C ARG A 85 15.95 -9.31 -11.03
N ARG A 86 14.81 -10.00 -11.11
CA ARG A 86 14.40 -10.97 -10.08
C ARG A 86 15.18 -12.28 -10.25
N ARG A 87 15.65 -12.84 -9.13
CA ARG A 87 16.22 -14.20 -9.07
C ARG A 87 15.10 -15.22 -9.15
N LEU A 88 14.92 -15.84 -10.32
CA LEU A 88 13.83 -16.77 -10.59
C LEU A 88 13.98 -18.14 -9.89
N SER A 89 15.19 -18.48 -9.44
CA SER A 89 15.49 -19.73 -8.74
C SER A 89 15.08 -19.72 -7.26
N LEU A 90 14.75 -18.55 -6.70
CA LEU A 90 14.39 -18.40 -5.30
C LEU A 90 12.86 -18.53 -5.10
N PRO A 91 12.41 -18.99 -3.91
CA PRO A 91 11.00 -19.18 -3.64
C PRO A 91 10.17 -17.90 -3.79
N ASP A 92 8.91 -18.04 -4.22
CA ASP A 92 7.96 -16.93 -4.36
C ASP A 92 7.66 -16.18 -3.05
N THR A 93 7.98 -16.77 -1.90
CA THR A 93 7.89 -16.14 -0.57
C THR A 93 9.08 -15.25 -0.24
N LEU A 94 10.16 -15.33 -1.03
CA LEU A 94 11.41 -14.57 -0.88
C LEU A 94 11.81 -13.91 -2.21
N PRO A 95 10.93 -13.09 -2.82
CA PRO A 95 11.24 -12.42 -4.08
C PRO A 95 12.48 -11.54 -3.93
N THR A 96 13.57 -11.93 -4.58
CA THR A 96 14.88 -11.30 -4.44
C THR A 96 15.32 -10.68 -5.76
N PHE A 97 15.87 -9.48 -5.72
CA PHE A 97 16.25 -8.72 -6.91
C PHE A 97 17.70 -8.29 -6.87
N ASP A 98 18.42 -8.55 -7.95
CA ASP A 98 19.71 -7.90 -8.23
C ASP A 98 19.45 -6.52 -8.81
N VAL A 99 19.90 -5.50 -8.11
CA VAL A 99 19.78 -4.09 -8.52
C VAL A 99 21.14 -3.55 -8.88
N HIS A 100 21.30 -3.17 -10.15
CA HIS A 100 22.52 -2.57 -10.67
C HIS A 100 22.29 -1.08 -10.99
N LEU A 101 23.22 -0.24 -10.54
CA LEU A 101 23.26 1.18 -10.81
C LEU A 101 24.31 1.45 -11.89
N LEU A 102 23.87 1.91 -13.05
CA LEU A 102 24.71 2.13 -14.22
C LEU A 102 24.87 3.63 -14.44
N ASP A 103 26.10 4.08 -14.67
CA ASP A 103 26.36 5.47 -15.05
C ASP A 103 25.61 5.80 -16.34
N SER A 104 24.84 6.89 -16.31
CA SER A 104 24.05 7.37 -17.42
C SER A 104 24.29 8.86 -17.61
N PRO A 105 25.45 9.26 -18.16
CA PRO A 105 25.79 10.67 -18.37
C PRO A 105 24.68 11.41 -19.12
N GLY A 106 24.30 12.58 -18.61
CA GLY A 106 23.22 13.40 -19.19
C GLY A 106 21.80 12.96 -18.81
N MET A 107 21.63 11.91 -18.00
CA MET A 107 20.33 11.60 -17.40
C MET A 107 19.89 12.78 -16.52
N LEU A 108 18.69 13.29 -16.79
CA LEU A 108 18.05 14.31 -15.96
C LEU A 108 17.42 13.64 -14.73
N PRO A 109 17.51 14.25 -13.54
CA PRO A 109 16.78 13.81 -12.36
C PRO A 109 15.27 13.74 -12.62
N ASP A 110 14.64 12.63 -12.25
CA ASP A 110 13.18 12.54 -12.27
C ASP A 110 12.61 13.42 -11.14
N SER A 111 11.78 14.40 -11.51
CA SER A 111 11.18 15.36 -10.57
C SER A 111 10.39 14.72 -9.43
N LEU A 112 9.93 13.47 -9.59
CA LEU A 112 9.19 12.75 -8.56
C LEU A 112 10.06 12.35 -7.35
N ALA A 113 11.39 12.29 -7.50
CA ALA A 113 12.30 11.93 -6.41
C ALA A 113 12.14 12.84 -5.18
N ALA A 114 11.89 14.14 -5.40
CA ALA A 114 11.68 15.12 -4.32
C ALA A 114 10.45 14.83 -3.43
N PHE A 115 9.50 14.02 -3.92
CA PHE A 115 8.25 13.71 -3.22
C PHE A 115 8.28 12.38 -2.48
N LEU A 116 9.36 11.58 -2.60
CA LEU A 116 9.55 10.31 -1.89
C LEU A 116 9.31 10.42 -0.37
N PRO A 117 9.97 11.34 0.36
CA PRO A 117 9.74 11.48 1.80
C PRO A 117 8.41 12.17 2.13
N GLN A 118 7.87 12.96 1.20
CA GLN A 118 6.65 13.76 1.42
C GLN A 118 5.37 12.91 1.32
N ARG A 119 5.34 11.97 0.38
CA ARG A 119 4.20 11.11 0.10
C ARG A 119 3.76 10.34 1.35
N SER A 120 2.46 10.42 1.67
CA SER A 120 1.88 9.74 2.83
C SER A 120 0.44 9.29 2.56
N VAL A 121 -0.07 8.40 3.43
CA VAL A 121 -1.49 8.02 3.46
C VAL A 121 -2.26 9.06 4.25
N GLN A 122 -3.36 9.56 3.68
CA GLN A 122 -4.28 10.47 4.37
C GLN A 122 -5.65 9.80 4.53
N ARG A 123 -5.98 9.37 5.77
CA ARG A 123 -7.24 8.66 6.07
C ARG A 123 -8.40 9.58 6.45
N ARG A 124 -8.15 10.88 6.66
CA ARG A 124 -9.20 11.85 6.99
C ARG A 124 -9.95 12.33 5.75
N ARG A 125 -11.06 13.02 5.99
CA ARG A 125 -11.88 13.68 4.97
C ARG A 125 -11.02 14.61 4.11
N LEU A 126 -11.28 14.58 2.82
CA LEU A 126 -10.69 15.45 1.81
C LEU A 126 -11.78 16.34 1.20
N SER A 127 -11.36 17.32 0.42
CA SER A 127 -12.26 18.15 -0.36
C SER A 127 -13.00 17.32 -1.41
N THR A 128 -14.29 17.61 -1.58
CA THR A 128 -15.12 17.05 -2.65
C THR A 128 -14.99 17.82 -3.96
N ARG A 129 -14.07 18.79 -4.03
CA ARG A 129 -13.70 19.47 -5.28
C ARG A 129 -13.32 18.42 -6.33
N ARG A 130 -13.92 18.53 -7.52
CA ARG A 130 -13.54 17.70 -8.67
C ARG A 130 -12.06 17.90 -9.00
N LEU A 131 -11.38 16.82 -9.39
CA LEU A 131 -10.03 16.92 -9.95
C LEU A 131 -10.07 17.78 -11.23
N ARG A 132 -9.06 18.64 -11.40
CA ARG A 132 -8.87 19.40 -12.64
C ARG A 132 -8.54 18.45 -13.77
N THR A 133 -8.88 18.84 -14.99
CA THR A 133 -8.46 18.09 -16.19
C THR A 133 -6.94 17.94 -16.25
N SER A 134 -6.19 18.98 -15.90
CA SER A 134 -4.72 18.93 -15.84
C SER A 134 -4.20 17.96 -14.77
N GLU A 135 -4.87 17.85 -13.62
CA GLU A 135 -4.51 16.89 -12.57
C GLU A 135 -4.72 15.45 -13.06
N LYS A 136 -5.87 15.16 -13.69
CA LYS A 136 -6.14 13.83 -14.25
C LYS A 136 -5.20 13.47 -15.40
N ALA A 137 -4.87 14.43 -16.27
CA ALA A 137 -3.93 14.22 -17.36
C ALA A 137 -2.52 13.92 -16.84
N ALA A 138 -2.03 14.67 -15.84
CA ALA A 138 -0.73 14.41 -15.22
C ALA A 138 -0.69 13.04 -14.52
N LEU A 139 -1.74 12.68 -13.79
CA LEU A 139 -1.86 11.37 -13.13
C LEU A 139 -1.88 10.22 -14.15
N ALA A 140 -2.64 10.34 -15.24
CA ALA A 140 -2.65 9.34 -16.29
C ALA A 140 -1.28 9.22 -17.00
N ALA A 141 -0.64 10.35 -17.31
CA ALA A 141 0.68 10.39 -17.95
C ALA A 141 1.81 9.85 -17.06
N SER A 142 1.61 9.76 -15.74
CA SER A 142 2.59 9.17 -14.82
C SER A 142 2.65 7.64 -14.90
N LEU A 143 1.61 7.00 -15.45
CA LEU A 143 1.52 5.56 -15.58
C LEU A 143 2.35 5.08 -16.78
N PRO A 144 3.12 3.99 -16.63
CA PRO A 144 3.85 3.41 -17.75
C PRO A 144 2.90 2.77 -18.78
N PRO A 145 3.37 2.50 -20.02
CA PRO A 145 2.61 1.75 -21.00
C PRO A 145 2.04 0.44 -20.42
N GLY A 146 0.83 0.09 -20.83
CA GLY A 146 0.10 -1.07 -20.31
C GLY A 146 -0.65 -0.81 -19.00
N TYR A 147 -0.58 0.40 -18.41
CA TYR A 147 -1.36 0.77 -17.24
C TYR A 147 -2.31 1.93 -17.52
N GLY A 148 -3.46 1.92 -16.85
CA GLY A 148 -4.48 2.96 -16.96
C GLY A 148 -5.13 3.27 -15.62
N VAL A 149 -5.92 4.34 -15.58
CA VAL A 149 -6.72 4.73 -14.42
C VAL A 149 -8.17 4.89 -14.82
N GLN A 150 -9.07 4.27 -14.05
CA GLN A 150 -10.51 4.48 -14.14
C GLN A 150 -10.98 5.27 -12.91
N TRP A 151 -11.79 6.29 -13.16
CA TRP A 151 -12.25 7.26 -12.15
C TRP A 151 -13.71 7.01 -11.77
N PHE A 152 -14.01 7.09 -10.47
CA PHE A 152 -15.36 7.04 -9.91
C PHE A 152 -15.69 8.41 -9.30
N GLU A 153 -16.26 9.29 -10.13
CA GLU A 153 -16.52 10.69 -9.82
C GLU A 153 -18.03 10.98 -9.63
N GLY A 154 -18.36 12.07 -8.94
CA GLY A 154 -19.74 12.49 -8.70
C GLY A 154 -20.38 11.81 -7.48
N GLY A 155 -21.58 12.25 -7.11
CA GLY A 155 -22.26 11.80 -5.88
C GLY A 155 -22.55 10.30 -5.87
N ARG A 156 -23.14 9.78 -6.96
CA ARG A 156 -23.56 8.37 -7.06
C ARG A 156 -22.39 7.40 -7.03
N ALA A 157 -21.35 7.63 -7.83
CA ALA A 157 -20.20 6.73 -7.91
C ALA A 157 -19.38 6.73 -6.61
N ARG A 158 -19.18 7.91 -5.99
CA ARG A 158 -18.52 8.01 -4.68
C ARG A 158 -19.32 7.32 -3.58
N LEU A 159 -20.64 7.47 -3.57
CA LEU A 159 -21.49 6.74 -2.62
C LEU A 159 -21.37 5.22 -2.81
N ALA A 160 -21.34 4.73 -4.06
CA ALA A 160 -21.19 3.31 -4.34
C ALA A 160 -19.84 2.77 -3.83
N CYS A 161 -18.74 3.49 -4.07
CA CYS A 161 -17.41 3.10 -3.57
C CYS A 161 -17.31 3.21 -2.04
N ALA A 162 -17.82 4.29 -1.45
CA ALA A 162 -17.84 4.48 0.00
C ALA A 162 -18.70 3.41 0.70
N ARG A 163 -19.80 2.99 0.07
CA ARG A 163 -20.62 1.88 0.57
C ARG A 163 -19.90 0.54 0.47
N LEU A 164 -19.21 0.27 -0.64
CA LEU A 164 -18.35 -0.91 -0.80
C LEU A 164 -17.28 -0.97 0.31
N MET A 165 -16.62 0.16 0.62
CA MET A 165 -15.65 0.26 1.72
C MET A 165 -16.29 0.00 3.08
N PHE A 166 -17.43 0.65 3.33
CA PHE A 166 -18.20 0.47 4.56
C PHE A 166 -18.62 -0.99 4.75
N ASP A 167 -19.07 -1.68 3.71
CA ASP A 167 -19.49 -3.08 3.79
C ASP A 167 -18.29 -4.03 3.94
N ASN A 168 -17.19 -3.81 3.21
CA ASN A 168 -15.93 -4.56 3.38
C ASN A 168 -15.32 -4.41 4.78
N ALA A 169 -15.48 -3.25 5.40
CA ALA A 169 -15.02 -3.02 6.77
C ALA A 169 -15.78 -3.89 7.79
N LYS A 170 -17.02 -4.32 7.51
CA LYS A 170 -17.72 -5.30 8.35
C LYS A 170 -16.95 -6.61 8.41
N LEU A 171 -16.60 -7.16 7.24
CA LEU A 171 -15.86 -8.41 7.10
C LEU A 171 -14.57 -8.38 7.94
N ARG A 172 -13.81 -7.29 7.83
CA ARG A 172 -12.55 -7.06 8.57
C ARG A 172 -12.71 -6.91 10.08
N LEU A 173 -13.83 -6.35 10.54
CA LEU A 173 -14.06 -6.12 11.97
C LEU A 173 -14.66 -7.35 12.66
N THR A 174 -15.24 -8.29 11.92
CA THR A 174 -15.90 -9.49 12.45
C THR A 174 -15.11 -10.78 12.25
N MET A 175 -13.90 -10.74 11.69
CA MET A 175 -13.04 -11.94 11.56
C MET A 175 -11.89 -11.93 12.59
N PRO A 176 -11.61 -13.06 13.28
CA PRO A 176 -10.48 -13.18 14.19
C PRO A 176 -9.11 -12.98 13.50
N GLU A 177 -8.99 -13.39 12.23
CA GLU A 177 -7.74 -13.31 11.46
C GLU A 177 -7.32 -11.87 11.22
N ALA A 178 -8.23 -11.00 10.78
CA ALA A 178 -7.99 -9.56 10.67
C ALA A 178 -7.78 -8.88 12.03
N HIS A 179 -8.46 -9.33 13.10
CA HIS A 179 -8.23 -8.77 14.44
C HIS A 179 -6.77 -8.92 14.87
N LYS A 180 -6.17 -10.10 14.66
CA LYS A 180 -4.76 -10.36 14.97
C LYS A 180 -3.85 -9.37 14.23
N VAL A 181 -4.09 -9.20 12.92
CA VAL A 181 -3.34 -8.24 12.09
C VAL A 181 -3.47 -6.83 12.66
N HIS A 182 -4.71 -6.32 12.81
CA HIS A 182 -4.95 -4.97 13.30
C HIS A 182 -4.37 -4.70 14.70
N ARG A 183 -4.39 -5.71 15.59
CA ARG A 183 -3.80 -5.59 16.93
C ARG A 183 -2.28 -5.38 16.86
N ASP A 184 -1.61 -6.07 15.94
CA ASP A 184 -0.15 -6.10 15.88
C ASP A 184 0.44 -4.93 15.06
N VAL A 185 -0.35 -4.36 14.14
CA VAL A 185 0.07 -3.28 13.23
C VAL A 185 -0.31 -1.87 13.67
N ILE A 186 -1.11 -1.71 14.73
CA ILE A 186 -1.49 -0.39 15.26
C ILE A 186 -0.60 -0.04 16.46
N GLU A 187 0.08 1.10 16.38
CA GLU A 187 0.81 1.68 17.50
C GLU A 187 -0.08 2.69 18.25
N TRP A 188 -0.64 2.24 19.37
CA TRP A 188 -1.55 3.03 20.20
C TRP A 188 -0.85 4.18 20.92
N GLY A 189 -1.50 5.35 21.00
CA GLY A 189 -0.94 6.57 21.58
C GLY A 189 0.15 7.27 20.77
N ALA A 190 0.45 6.80 19.56
CA ALA A 190 1.50 7.35 18.71
C ALA A 190 0.97 8.34 17.65
N ARG A 191 1.78 9.36 17.35
CA ARG A 191 1.60 10.28 16.21
C ARG A 191 2.41 9.84 14.99
N TYR A 192 3.57 9.25 15.24
CA TYR A 192 4.50 8.72 14.25
C TYR A 192 4.92 7.32 14.66
N SER A 193 5.21 6.46 13.68
CA SER A 193 5.67 5.10 13.91
C SER A 193 6.65 4.69 12.82
N SER A 194 7.78 4.06 13.16
CA SER A 194 8.78 3.60 12.19
C SER A 194 8.35 2.35 11.42
N ASP A 195 7.50 1.51 12.00
CA ASP A 195 7.18 0.18 11.45
C ASP A 195 5.72 -0.26 11.60
N ARG A 196 4.84 0.63 12.08
CA ARG A 196 3.40 0.39 12.24
C ARG A 196 2.56 1.56 11.75
N ILE A 197 1.24 1.44 11.89
CA ILE A 197 0.29 2.54 11.71
C ILE A 197 0.10 3.24 13.07
N PRO A 198 0.48 4.52 13.22
CA PRO A 198 0.23 5.24 14.46
C PRO A 198 -1.27 5.51 14.65
N GLU A 199 -1.77 5.43 15.88
CA GLU A 199 -3.19 5.64 16.26
C GLU A 199 -3.80 6.89 15.62
N GLN A 200 -3.08 8.02 15.68
CA GLN A 200 -3.58 9.29 15.16
C GLN A 200 -3.71 9.34 13.63
N ALA A 201 -3.15 8.36 12.91
CA ALA A 201 -3.27 8.20 11.46
C ALA A 201 -4.42 7.27 11.03
N LEU A 202 -5.17 6.69 11.98
CA LEU A 202 -6.33 5.83 11.68
C LEU A 202 -7.51 6.62 11.08
N GLY A 203 -7.60 7.91 11.37
CA GLY A 203 -8.68 8.78 10.85
C GLY A 203 -9.94 8.82 11.72
N VAL A 204 -9.88 8.33 12.96
CA VAL A 204 -10.97 8.38 13.94
C VAL A 204 -10.80 9.54 14.94
N ASP A 205 -11.89 9.91 15.61
CA ASP A 205 -11.85 10.88 16.71
C ASP A 205 -11.21 10.28 17.99
N PRO A 206 -10.72 11.12 18.94
CA PRO A 206 -10.01 10.65 20.14
C PRO A 206 -10.83 9.71 21.05
N MET A 207 -12.14 9.90 21.16
CA MET A 207 -13.00 9.05 21.98
C MET A 207 -13.13 7.66 21.33
N THR A 208 -13.36 7.62 20.02
CA THR A 208 -13.39 6.37 19.25
C THR A 208 -12.02 5.66 19.29
N ALA A 209 -10.91 6.39 19.16
CA ALA A 209 -9.56 5.83 19.28
C ALA A 209 -9.35 5.15 20.65
N ARG A 210 -9.72 5.81 21.75
CA ARG A 210 -9.58 5.25 23.11
C ARG A 210 -10.44 4.00 23.32
N LEU A 211 -11.66 4.00 22.79
CA LEU A 211 -12.53 2.81 22.84
C LEU A 211 -11.92 1.68 22.00
N MET A 212 -11.53 1.95 20.76
CA MET A 212 -10.90 0.97 19.88
C MET A 212 -9.66 0.36 20.52
N ARG A 213 -8.78 1.17 21.12
CA ARG A 213 -7.61 0.69 21.87
C ARG A 213 -8.00 -0.36 22.91
N TRP A 214 -8.99 -0.05 23.74
CA TRP A 214 -9.44 -0.96 24.80
C TRP A 214 -10.11 -2.23 24.26
N VAL A 215 -10.95 -2.11 23.22
CA VAL A 215 -11.66 -3.24 22.61
C VAL A 215 -10.66 -4.18 21.90
N MET A 216 -9.72 -3.62 21.14
CA MET A 216 -8.75 -4.37 20.31
C MET A 216 -7.77 -5.23 21.12
N HIS A 217 -7.63 -5.01 22.43
CA HIS A 217 -6.80 -5.86 23.28
C HIS A 217 -7.31 -7.31 23.42
N SER A 218 -8.59 -7.59 23.15
CA SER A 218 -9.15 -8.93 23.31
C SER A 218 -10.19 -9.23 22.24
N TRP A 219 -10.03 -10.37 21.55
CA TRP A 219 -11.03 -10.85 20.59
C TRP A 219 -12.41 -10.99 21.24
N ARG A 220 -12.48 -11.47 22.49
CA ARG A 220 -13.73 -11.59 23.24
C ARG A 220 -14.45 -10.24 23.40
N ARG A 221 -13.71 -9.13 23.55
CA ARG A 221 -14.29 -7.78 23.60
C ARG A 221 -14.78 -7.34 22.23
N VAL A 222 -13.99 -7.57 21.18
CA VAL A 222 -14.38 -7.25 19.79
C VAL A 222 -15.67 -7.97 19.44
N ASP A 223 -15.73 -9.29 19.67
CA ASP A 223 -16.88 -10.13 19.39
C ASP A 223 -18.13 -9.70 20.18
N PHE A 224 -17.98 -9.42 21.49
CA PHE A 224 -19.07 -8.90 22.30
C PHE A 224 -19.60 -7.56 21.79
N PHE A 225 -18.72 -6.61 21.48
CA PHE A 225 -19.11 -5.29 20.97
C PHE A 225 -19.79 -5.40 19.60
N ASN A 226 -19.24 -6.21 18.70
CA ASN A 226 -19.80 -6.41 17.37
C ASN A 226 -21.19 -7.05 17.42
N THR A 227 -21.37 -8.04 18.30
CA THR A 227 -22.62 -8.80 18.44
C THR A 227 -23.71 -8.01 19.15
N TRP A 228 -23.38 -7.29 20.23
CA TRP A 228 -24.38 -6.72 21.15
C TRP A 228 -24.45 -5.20 21.15
N LEU A 229 -23.40 -4.50 20.72
CA LEU A 229 -23.28 -3.03 20.86
C LEU A 229 -23.09 -2.31 19.52
N ALA A 230 -23.39 -2.99 18.40
CA ALA A 230 -23.15 -2.49 17.06
C ALA A 230 -21.70 -1.96 16.87
N GLY A 231 -20.72 -2.62 17.50
CA GLY A 231 -19.34 -2.17 17.64
C GLY A 231 -18.60 -1.92 16.31
N THR A 232 -19.11 -2.45 15.21
CA THR A 232 -18.58 -2.18 13.87
C THR A 232 -19.02 -0.83 13.30
N VAL A 233 -20.16 -0.28 13.70
CA VAL A 233 -20.80 0.85 12.99
C VAL A 233 -19.98 2.12 13.09
N ALA A 234 -19.59 2.56 14.28
CA ALA A 234 -18.85 3.81 14.45
C ALA A 234 -17.49 3.81 13.73
N PRO A 235 -16.63 2.76 13.86
CA PRO A 235 -15.39 2.67 13.08
C PRO A 235 -15.64 2.72 11.57
N ARG A 236 -16.60 1.96 11.06
CA ARG A 236 -16.93 1.91 9.62
C ARG A 236 -17.42 3.26 9.09
N LEU A 237 -18.21 3.99 9.88
CA LEU A 237 -18.66 5.33 9.51
C LEU A 237 -17.48 6.31 9.41
N GLN A 238 -16.59 6.31 10.41
CA GLN A 238 -15.51 7.28 10.50
C GLN A 238 -14.32 6.98 9.58
N MET A 239 -13.98 5.71 9.38
CA MET A 239 -12.78 5.28 8.65
C MET A 239 -13.05 4.99 7.17
N ASP A 240 -14.28 4.58 6.83
CA ASP A 240 -14.60 4.09 5.48
C ASP A 240 -15.66 4.97 4.81
N LEU A 241 -16.88 5.08 5.38
CA LEU A 241 -17.99 5.77 4.70
C LEU A 241 -17.75 7.27 4.56
N LEU A 242 -17.49 7.98 5.67
CA LEU A 242 -17.31 9.43 5.64
C LEU A 242 -16.09 9.82 4.79
N PRO A 243 -14.88 9.25 4.96
CA PRO A 243 -13.75 9.61 4.11
C PRO A 243 -13.96 9.24 2.63
N GLY A 244 -14.71 8.17 2.33
CA GLY A 244 -15.09 7.81 0.96
C GLY A 244 -16.04 8.83 0.31
N LEU A 245 -17.02 9.34 1.06
CA LEU A 245 -17.90 10.41 0.57
C LEU A 245 -17.16 11.76 0.40
N TYR A 246 -16.24 12.05 1.32
CA TYR A 246 -15.43 13.26 1.33
C TYR A 246 -14.09 13.04 0.63
N CYS A 247 -14.16 12.82 -0.69
CA CYS A 247 -13.02 12.82 -1.59
C CYS A 247 -13.41 13.41 -2.96
N ALA A 248 -12.42 13.71 -3.79
CA ALA A 248 -12.64 14.18 -5.15
C ALA A 248 -13.15 13.03 -6.03
N ALA A 249 -12.50 11.86 -5.91
CA ALA A 249 -12.81 10.65 -6.65
C ALA A 249 -12.27 9.41 -5.91
N HIS A 250 -12.90 8.26 -6.15
CA HIS A 250 -12.21 6.98 -6.07
C HIS A 250 -11.59 6.66 -7.42
N PHE A 251 -10.58 5.80 -7.44
CA PHE A 251 -9.92 5.38 -8.67
C PHE A 251 -9.42 3.95 -8.55
N VAL A 252 -9.38 3.26 -9.69
CA VAL A 252 -8.70 1.96 -9.82
C VAL A 252 -7.59 2.09 -10.86
N LEU A 253 -6.41 1.57 -10.53
CA LEU A 253 -5.34 1.36 -11.49
C LEU A 253 -5.55 -0.01 -12.13
N LEU A 254 -5.45 -0.03 -13.46
CA LEU A 254 -5.69 -1.20 -14.29
C LEU A 254 -4.40 -1.57 -15.00
N ALA A 255 -4.03 -2.85 -14.98
CA ALA A 255 -3.05 -3.40 -15.89
C ALA A 255 -3.69 -3.73 -17.24
N GLU A 256 -2.89 -4.00 -18.27
CA GLU A 256 -3.37 -4.39 -19.60
C GLU A 256 -4.08 -5.75 -19.57
N ALA A 257 -3.49 -6.70 -18.83
CA ALA A 257 -4.02 -8.03 -18.58
C ALA A 257 -4.12 -8.28 -17.06
N PRO A 258 -4.95 -9.26 -16.63
CA PRO A 258 -5.00 -9.67 -15.23
C PRO A 258 -3.60 -10.10 -14.73
N PRO A 259 -3.09 -9.53 -13.62
CA PRO A 259 -1.79 -9.92 -13.08
C PRO A 259 -1.84 -11.37 -12.56
N ARG A 260 -0.81 -12.15 -12.85
CA ARG A 260 -0.73 -13.58 -12.48
C ARG A 260 0.57 -13.94 -11.80
N HIS A 261 1.66 -13.27 -12.16
CA HIS A 261 3.00 -13.58 -11.68
C HIS A 261 3.53 -12.45 -10.81
N ILE A 262 4.56 -12.77 -10.00
CA ILE A 262 5.23 -11.80 -9.13
C ILE A 262 5.61 -10.53 -9.89
N ASP A 263 6.17 -10.68 -11.09
CA ASP A 263 6.65 -9.56 -11.89
C ASP A 263 5.53 -8.63 -12.34
N ASP A 264 4.29 -9.13 -12.51
CA ASP A 264 3.12 -8.31 -12.83
C ASP A 264 2.74 -7.40 -11.65
N TYR A 265 2.78 -7.95 -10.42
CA TYR A 265 2.50 -7.18 -9.20
C TYR A 265 3.64 -6.22 -8.86
N VAL A 266 4.89 -6.60 -9.12
CA VAL A 266 6.04 -5.69 -8.99
C VAL A 266 5.91 -4.53 -9.99
N ALA A 267 5.60 -4.81 -11.25
CA ALA A 267 5.37 -3.77 -12.26
C ALA A 267 4.19 -2.85 -11.89
N ALA A 268 3.10 -3.42 -11.36
CA ALA A 268 1.96 -2.65 -10.86
C ALA A 268 2.34 -1.78 -9.66
N GLY A 269 3.23 -2.26 -8.79
CA GLY A 269 3.78 -1.50 -7.67
C GLY A 269 4.59 -0.29 -8.13
N ARG A 270 5.38 -0.44 -9.19
CA ARG A 270 6.12 0.66 -9.82
C ARG A 270 5.15 1.71 -10.39
N ALA A 271 4.15 1.29 -11.15
CA ALA A 271 3.13 2.18 -11.70
C ALA A 271 2.35 2.94 -10.60
N MET A 272 1.95 2.22 -9.55
CA MET A 272 1.28 2.80 -8.38
C MET A 272 2.14 3.84 -7.67
N GLN A 273 3.44 3.60 -7.52
CA GLN A 273 4.35 4.53 -6.87
C GLN A 273 4.49 5.83 -7.67
N ARG A 274 4.67 5.77 -9.00
CA ARG A 274 4.68 6.98 -9.86
C ARG A 274 3.38 7.76 -9.72
N PHE A 275 2.25 7.08 -9.84
CA PHE A 275 0.92 7.69 -9.70
C PHE A 275 0.75 8.43 -8.36
N TRP A 276 1.16 7.81 -7.26
CA TRP A 276 1.02 8.41 -5.92
C TRP A 276 2.01 9.55 -5.69
N LEU A 277 3.24 9.46 -6.22
CA LEU A 277 4.19 10.57 -6.17
C LEU A 277 3.70 11.77 -7.00
N THR A 278 3.14 11.53 -8.19
CA THR A 278 2.51 12.58 -8.99
C THR A 278 1.32 13.20 -8.27
N ALA A 279 0.47 12.40 -7.60
CA ALA A 279 -0.59 12.94 -6.75
C ALA A 279 -0.03 13.88 -5.67
N THR A 280 1.06 13.47 -5.01
CA THR A 280 1.74 14.27 -3.98
C THR A 280 2.30 15.57 -4.57
N GLN A 281 2.94 15.51 -5.75
CA GLN A 281 3.46 16.67 -6.48
C GLN A 281 2.36 17.69 -6.83
N LEU A 282 1.16 17.20 -7.16
CA LEU A 282 0.00 18.04 -7.46
C LEU A 282 -0.70 18.60 -6.20
N GLY A 283 -0.18 18.33 -5.00
CA GLY A 283 -0.79 18.71 -3.73
C GLY A 283 -2.04 17.91 -3.36
N LEU A 284 -2.24 16.75 -4.00
CA LEU A 284 -3.34 15.83 -3.71
C LEU A 284 -2.93 14.80 -2.65
N GLN A 285 -3.92 14.34 -1.91
CA GLN A 285 -3.79 13.32 -0.87
C GLN A 285 -4.48 12.03 -1.31
N LEU A 286 -3.96 10.88 -0.86
CA LEU A 286 -4.42 9.56 -1.29
C LEU A 286 -4.55 8.59 -0.11
N GLN A 287 -5.53 7.69 -0.19
CA GLN A 287 -5.65 6.53 0.68
C GLN A 287 -5.86 5.25 -0.16
N PRO A 288 -5.05 4.19 0.05
CA PRO A 288 -5.30 2.87 -0.52
C PRO A 288 -6.57 2.21 0.06
N GLU A 289 -7.27 1.45 -0.77
CA GLU A 289 -8.56 0.82 -0.49
C GLU A 289 -8.56 -0.65 -0.98
N LEU A 290 -7.45 -1.38 -0.79
CA LEU A 290 -7.21 -2.70 -1.42
C LEU A 290 -8.14 -3.84 -0.98
N THR A 291 -8.84 -3.69 0.14
CA THR A 291 -9.56 -4.81 0.78
C THR A 291 -10.60 -5.51 -0.12
N PRO A 292 -11.40 -4.82 -0.96
CA PRO A 292 -12.31 -5.53 -1.87
C PRO A 292 -11.57 -6.35 -2.92
N LEU A 293 -10.43 -5.89 -3.43
CA LEU A 293 -9.67 -6.64 -4.44
C LEU A 293 -9.08 -7.91 -3.83
N ILE A 294 -8.61 -7.82 -2.59
CA ILE A 294 -8.06 -8.96 -1.85
C ILE A 294 -9.15 -10.02 -1.59
N PHE A 295 -10.29 -9.63 -1.01
CA PHE A 295 -11.36 -10.58 -0.68
C PHE A 295 -12.10 -11.10 -1.92
N ALA A 296 -12.22 -10.30 -2.97
CA ALA A 296 -12.68 -10.76 -4.28
C ALA A 296 -11.83 -11.91 -4.82
N ARG A 297 -10.50 -11.85 -4.62
CA ARG A 297 -9.59 -12.91 -5.08
C ARG A 297 -9.77 -14.20 -4.27
N TYR A 298 -9.90 -14.12 -2.95
CA TYR A 298 -10.26 -15.30 -2.13
C TYR A 298 -11.52 -16.00 -2.65
N VAL A 299 -12.54 -15.22 -3.01
CA VAL A 299 -13.78 -15.75 -3.59
C VAL A 299 -13.56 -16.38 -4.97
N ARG A 300 -12.90 -15.67 -5.89
CA ARG A 300 -12.65 -16.13 -7.27
C ARG A 300 -11.84 -17.43 -7.30
N GLU A 301 -10.85 -17.55 -6.42
CA GLU A 301 -9.99 -18.74 -6.32
C GLU A 301 -10.52 -19.80 -5.35
N ARG A 302 -11.70 -19.58 -4.75
CA ARG A 302 -12.35 -20.49 -3.79
C ARG A 302 -11.45 -20.86 -2.61
N ARG A 303 -10.68 -19.90 -2.11
CA ARG A 303 -9.75 -20.08 -0.98
C ARG A 303 -10.40 -19.62 0.31
N SER A 304 -10.34 -20.47 1.34
CA SER A 304 -10.79 -20.11 2.69
C SER A 304 -9.77 -19.16 3.34
N PHE A 305 -10.28 -18.12 4.01
CA PHE A 305 -9.48 -17.12 4.73
C PHE A 305 -9.88 -16.94 6.19
N SER A 306 -10.97 -17.59 6.61
CA SER A 306 -11.46 -17.54 7.99
C SER A 306 -12.17 -18.84 8.36
N ARG A 307 -12.06 -19.21 9.64
CA ARG A 307 -12.82 -20.32 10.23
C ARG A 307 -14.18 -19.88 10.79
N THR A 308 -14.50 -18.59 10.72
CA THR A 308 -15.78 -18.05 11.20
C THR A 308 -16.87 -18.27 10.17
N ASP A 309 -17.98 -18.88 10.60
CA ASP A 309 -19.15 -19.15 9.76
C ASP A 309 -19.70 -17.86 9.13
N GLY A 310 -20.18 -17.94 7.89
CA GLY A 310 -20.75 -16.80 7.17
C GLY A 310 -19.73 -15.85 6.53
N MET A 311 -18.43 -15.97 6.84
CA MET A 311 -17.41 -15.07 6.28
C MET A 311 -17.24 -15.27 4.77
N GLN A 312 -17.34 -16.52 4.30
CA GLN A 312 -17.20 -16.82 2.87
C GLN A 312 -18.37 -16.27 2.06
N GLU A 313 -19.59 -16.42 2.57
CA GLU A 313 -20.83 -15.91 1.98
C GLU A 313 -20.82 -14.38 1.94
N LEU A 314 -20.44 -13.74 3.05
CA LEU A 314 -20.29 -12.28 3.09
C LEU A 314 -19.23 -11.80 2.08
N ALA A 315 -18.09 -12.50 1.96
CA ALA A 315 -17.09 -12.15 0.96
C ALA A 315 -17.61 -12.32 -0.47
N GLN A 316 -18.45 -13.33 -0.75
CA GLN A 316 -19.08 -13.51 -2.07
C GLN A 316 -20.00 -12.34 -2.43
N GLU A 317 -20.84 -11.89 -1.49
CA GLU A 317 -21.69 -10.71 -1.66
C GLU A 317 -20.84 -9.45 -1.96
N LEU A 318 -19.77 -9.25 -1.20
CA LEU A 318 -18.85 -8.13 -1.36
C LEU A 318 -18.07 -8.19 -2.67
N ALA A 319 -17.72 -9.38 -3.16
CA ALA A 319 -17.06 -9.57 -4.44
C ALA A 319 -18.00 -9.19 -5.60
N ALA A 320 -19.28 -9.61 -5.53
CA ALA A 320 -20.29 -9.22 -6.51
C ALA A 320 -20.55 -7.69 -6.47
N GLN A 321 -20.60 -7.10 -5.28
CA GLN A 321 -20.71 -5.64 -5.13
C GLN A 321 -19.50 -4.92 -5.73
N CYS A 322 -18.29 -5.42 -5.49
CA CYS A 322 -17.06 -4.87 -6.05
C CYS A 322 -17.09 -4.94 -7.59
N GLN A 323 -17.42 -6.09 -8.17
CA GLN A 323 -17.57 -6.26 -9.61
C GLN A 323 -18.62 -5.31 -10.20
N ALA A 324 -19.75 -5.10 -9.51
CA ALA A 324 -20.80 -4.17 -9.94
C ALA A 324 -20.33 -2.69 -9.90
N VAL A 325 -19.48 -2.31 -8.95
CA VAL A 325 -18.91 -0.96 -8.88
C VAL A 325 -17.84 -0.76 -9.96
N LEU A 326 -16.92 -1.71 -10.11
CA LEU A 326 -15.77 -1.58 -11.01
C LEU A 326 -16.15 -1.79 -12.48
N GLY A 327 -17.11 -2.67 -12.74
CA GLY A 327 -17.36 -3.27 -14.04
C GLY A 327 -16.49 -4.51 -14.27
N GLU A 328 -17.02 -5.48 -15.00
CA GLU A 328 -16.40 -6.80 -15.20
C GLU A 328 -14.98 -6.72 -15.77
N ALA A 329 -14.78 -5.94 -16.85
CA ALA A 329 -13.47 -5.79 -17.48
C ALA A 329 -12.41 -5.16 -16.56
N ALA A 330 -12.82 -4.21 -15.72
CA ALA A 330 -11.92 -3.54 -14.78
C ALA A 330 -11.61 -4.42 -13.57
N PHE A 331 -12.57 -5.23 -13.12
CA PHE A 331 -12.45 -6.07 -11.94
C PHE A 331 -11.31 -7.09 -12.02
N ASP A 332 -11.12 -7.75 -13.17
CA ASP A 332 -10.04 -8.73 -13.34
C ASP A 332 -8.66 -8.09 -13.56
N ARG A 333 -8.63 -6.86 -14.07
CA ARG A 333 -7.41 -6.11 -14.38
C ARG A 333 -6.99 -5.15 -13.27
N ALA A 334 -7.79 -5.01 -12.22
CA ALA A 334 -7.54 -4.11 -11.11
C ALA A 334 -6.32 -4.54 -10.30
N VAL A 335 -5.33 -3.64 -10.22
CA VAL A 335 -4.10 -3.87 -9.46
C VAL A 335 -4.00 -3.00 -8.20
N PHE A 336 -4.72 -1.89 -8.16
CA PHE A 336 -4.74 -0.98 -7.02
C PHE A 336 -6.04 -0.18 -6.99
N LEU A 337 -6.66 -0.05 -5.81
CA LEU A 337 -7.86 0.74 -5.57
C LEU A 337 -7.54 1.79 -4.51
N GLY A 338 -8.04 3.01 -4.68
CA GLY A 338 -7.88 4.05 -3.69
C GLY A 338 -8.82 5.23 -3.88
N ARG A 339 -8.77 6.15 -2.93
CA ARG A 339 -9.42 7.46 -3.02
C ARG A 339 -8.38 8.58 -3.06
N ILE A 340 -8.74 9.67 -3.72
CA ILE A 340 -7.89 10.84 -3.90
C ILE A 340 -8.69 12.15 -3.72
N GLY A 341 -8.02 13.20 -3.26
CA GLY A 341 -8.61 14.53 -3.20
C GLY A 341 -7.66 15.59 -2.67
N ALA A 342 -8.04 16.85 -2.84
CA ALA A 342 -7.31 17.97 -2.24
C ALA A 342 -7.60 18.05 -0.74
N GLY A 343 -6.58 18.35 0.06
CA GLY A 343 -6.73 18.49 1.51
C GLY A 343 -5.39 18.69 2.19
N PRO A 344 -5.39 18.96 3.51
CA PRO A 344 -4.15 19.09 4.26
C PRO A 344 -3.36 17.77 4.25
N ALA A 345 -2.04 17.88 4.28
CA ALA A 345 -1.15 16.75 4.50
C ALA A 345 -1.46 16.06 5.84
N ALA A 346 -1.13 14.77 5.93
CA ALA A 346 -1.36 14.01 7.16
C ALA A 346 -0.51 14.57 8.31
N SER A 347 -1.17 14.94 9.42
CA SER A 347 -0.49 15.45 10.63
C SER A 347 0.17 14.35 11.46
N ALA A 348 -0.22 13.09 11.23
CA ALA A 348 0.29 11.88 11.84
C ALA A 348 0.52 10.85 10.72
N ARG A 349 1.65 10.14 10.73
CA ARG A 349 1.98 9.19 9.66
C ARG A 349 2.99 8.15 10.09
N SER A 350 2.96 7.02 9.41
CA SER A 350 4.06 6.06 9.42
C SER A 350 5.31 6.69 8.79
N LEU A 351 6.40 6.66 9.55
CA LEU A 351 7.78 6.81 9.11
C LEU A 351 8.28 5.44 8.62
N ARG A 352 9.59 5.28 8.54
CA ARG A 352 10.24 4.06 8.10
C ARG A 352 11.32 3.66 9.09
N ARG A 353 11.63 2.37 9.12
CA ARG A 353 12.81 1.84 9.80
C ARG A 353 14.04 2.64 9.33
N PRO A 354 14.94 3.02 10.24
CA PRO A 354 16.24 3.56 9.86
C PRO A 354 16.95 2.63 8.89
N LEU A 355 17.75 3.16 7.96
CA LEU A 355 18.41 2.34 6.93
C LEU A 355 19.27 1.22 7.54
N GLN A 356 19.95 1.49 8.66
CA GLN A 356 20.77 0.48 9.35
C GLN A 356 19.98 -0.77 9.78
N ASP A 357 18.68 -0.65 10.05
CA ASP A 357 17.81 -1.78 10.43
C ASP A 357 17.32 -2.57 9.22
N LEU A 358 17.53 -2.04 8.02
CA LEU A 358 17.16 -2.64 6.74
C LEU A 358 18.36 -3.28 6.04
N LEU A 359 19.59 -3.01 6.47
CA LEU A 359 20.80 -3.62 5.94
C LEU A 359 20.98 -5.05 6.48
N VAL A 360 21.42 -5.96 5.62
CA VAL A 360 21.84 -7.32 5.99
C VAL A 360 23.25 -7.59 5.48
N ALA A 361 23.95 -8.50 6.15
CA ALA A 361 25.29 -8.90 5.74
C ALA A 361 25.25 -9.62 4.38
N PRO A 362 26.31 -9.48 3.56
CA PRO A 362 26.46 -10.27 2.34
C PRO A 362 26.33 -11.75 2.63
N SER A 363 25.49 -12.44 1.86
CA SER A 363 25.40 -13.89 1.97
C SER A 363 26.70 -14.48 1.44
N PRO A 364 27.46 -15.27 2.21
CA PRO A 364 28.69 -15.88 1.71
C PRO A 364 28.36 -16.92 0.64
N GLY A 365 28.45 -16.51 -0.63
CA GLY A 365 28.36 -17.37 -1.82
C GLY A 365 27.00 -18.02 -2.06
N GLN A 366 26.25 -17.49 -3.03
CA GLN A 366 25.36 -18.28 -3.87
C GLN A 366 25.78 -18.12 -5.33
#